data_AF-A0A958I2U4-F1
#
_entry.id   AF-A0A958I2U4-F1
#
_cell.length_a   1.000
_cell.length_b   1.000
_cell.length_c   1.000
_cell.angle_alpha   90.00
_cell.angle_beta   90.00
_cell.angle_gamma   90.00
#
_symmetry.space_group_name_H-M   'P 1'
#
loop_
_entity.id
_entity.type
_entity.pdbx_description
1 polymer ?
#
loop_
_entity_poly.entity_id
_entity_poly.type
_entity_poly.pdbx_seq_one_letter_code
_entity_poly.pdbx_strand_id
1 'polypeptide(L)'
;LDWDELRELAGEGVLNFGAHTRTHPILTQATLSQAHDEISGSLYDLRREIPESLPVFAYPNGNCSPEILEIMHEEGYQLAFTTEDGINNLNTANPLLLRRINITRRTSLKLFRLRLQRWFSAVDVYRHQ
;
A
#
# COMPACT_ATOMS: atom_id res chain seq x y z
N LEU A 1 11.79 -9.39 10.48
CA LEU A 1 10.73 -8.61 11.15
C LEU A 1 9.76 -9.60 11.75
N ASP A 2 10.13 -10.09 12.93
CA ASP A 2 9.18 -10.69 13.87
C ASP A 2 8.48 -9.59 14.69
N TRP A 3 7.60 -9.98 15.60
CA TRP A 3 6.82 -9.03 16.39
C TRP A 3 7.64 -8.27 17.44
N ASP A 4 8.72 -8.84 17.95
CA ASP A 4 9.59 -8.14 18.91
C ASP A 4 10.34 -7.02 18.20
N GLU A 5 10.92 -7.30 17.02
CA GLU A 5 11.58 -6.30 16.17
C GLU A 5 10.61 -5.18 15.75
N LEU A 6 9.36 -5.53 15.41
CA LEU A 6 8.36 -4.53 15.02
C LEU A 6 7.94 -3.63 16.20
N ARG A 7 7.80 -4.18 17.41
CA ARG A 7 7.51 -3.40 18.62
C ARG A 7 8.66 -2.46 19.00
N GLU A 8 9.90 -2.92 18.86
CA GLU A 8 11.09 -2.09 19.08
C GLU A 8 11.09 -0.89 18.11
N LEU A 9 10.91 -1.15 16.82
CA LEU A 9 10.86 -0.12 15.78
C LEU A 9 9.69 0.86 15.96
N ALA A 10 8.55 0.40 16.45
CA ALA A 10 7.43 1.27 16.80
C ALA A 10 7.76 2.20 17.97
N GLY A 11 8.49 1.70 18.97
CA GLY A 11 8.92 2.48 20.14
C GLY A 11 9.88 3.63 19.81
N GLU A 12 10.59 3.56 18.68
CA GLU A 12 11.46 4.66 18.20
C GLU A 12 10.67 5.87 17.68
N GLY A 13 9.40 5.69 17.30
CA GLY A 13 8.54 6.77 16.81
C GLY A 13 8.91 7.35 15.43
N VAL A 14 9.82 6.71 14.70
CA VAL A 14 10.24 7.14 13.35
C VAL A 14 9.42 6.46 12.25
N LEU A 15 8.90 5.25 12.53
CA LEU A 15 8.17 4.44 11.56
C LEU A 15 6.67 4.42 11.87
N ASN A 16 5.88 4.30 10.79
CA ASN A 16 4.46 3.98 10.87
C ASN A 16 4.22 2.62 10.22
N PHE A 17 3.25 1.89 10.74
CA PHE A 17 2.90 0.56 10.27
C PHE A 17 1.53 0.56 9.62
N GLY A 18 1.42 -0.21 8.55
CA GLY A 18 0.20 -0.41 7.77
C GLY A 18 0.10 -1.86 7.31
N ALA A 19 -1.10 -2.25 6.91
CA ALA A 19 -1.40 -3.64 6.57
C ALA A 19 -1.01 -3.99 5.13
N HIS A 20 -0.69 -5.26 4.91
CA HIS A 20 -0.34 -5.80 3.59
C HIS A 20 -0.87 -7.23 3.40
N THR A 21 -2.13 -7.46 3.80
CA THR A 21 -2.73 -8.79 4.02
C THR A 21 -1.99 -9.62 5.10
N ARG A 22 -2.52 -10.79 5.44
CA ARG A 22 -1.91 -11.71 6.42
C ARG A 22 -0.96 -12.69 5.75
N THR A 23 -1.34 -13.22 4.58
CA THR A 23 -0.59 -14.28 3.89
C THR A 23 -0.13 -13.91 2.47
N HIS A 24 -0.33 -12.66 2.06
CA HIS A 24 0.05 -12.13 0.74
C HIS A 24 -0.64 -12.83 -0.47
N PRO A 25 -1.95 -13.16 -0.43
CA PRO A 25 -2.65 -13.63 -1.62
C PRO A 25 -2.91 -12.47 -2.58
N ILE A 26 -3.00 -12.77 -3.88
CA ILE A 26 -3.55 -11.82 -4.84
C ILE A 26 -5.06 -11.74 -4.59
N LEU A 27 -5.51 -10.66 -3.95
CA LEU A 27 -6.89 -10.54 -3.45
C LEU A 27 -7.96 -10.74 -4.53
N THR A 28 -7.68 -10.29 -5.77
CA THR A 28 -8.59 -10.47 -6.92
C THR A 28 -8.70 -11.92 -7.41
N GLN A 29 -7.87 -12.82 -6.90
CA GLN A 29 -7.90 -14.26 -7.18
C GLN A 29 -8.43 -15.07 -5.98
N ALA A 30 -8.65 -14.42 -4.84
CA ALA A 30 -9.23 -15.04 -3.65
C ALA A 30 -10.76 -14.97 -3.71
N THR A 31 -11.43 -15.81 -2.92
CA THR A 31 -12.87 -15.62 -2.66
C THR A 31 -13.08 -14.36 -1.82
N LEU A 32 -14.27 -13.76 -1.88
CA LEU A 32 -14.58 -12.56 -1.09
C LEU A 32 -14.41 -12.77 0.42
N SER A 33 -14.80 -13.94 0.93
CA SER A 33 -14.59 -14.29 2.34
C SER A 33 -13.11 -14.33 2.70
N GLN A 34 -12.27 -14.92 1.85
CA GLN A 34 -10.83 -14.95 2.07
C GLN A 34 -10.22 -13.54 1.99
N ALA A 35 -10.63 -12.74 0.99
CA ALA A 35 -10.17 -11.36 0.87
C ALA A 35 -10.53 -10.53 2.12
N HIS A 36 -11.76 -10.69 2.63
CA HIS A 36 -12.21 -10.05 3.86
C HIS A 36 -11.35 -10.45 5.06
N ASP A 37 -11.12 -11.75 5.28
CA ASP A 37 -10.30 -12.24 6.41
C ASP A 37 -8.84 -11.76 6.32
N GLU A 38 -8.29 -11.66 5.11
CA GLU A 38 -6.94 -11.15 4.85
C GLU A 38 -6.83 -9.65 5.11
N ILE A 39 -7.84 -8.87 4.71
CA ILE A 39 -7.87 -7.42 4.86
C ILE A 39 -8.13 -7.02 6.32
N SER A 40 -9.20 -7.53 6.92
CA SER A 40 -9.59 -7.22 8.31
C SER A 40 -8.58 -7.76 9.31
N GLY A 41 -8.20 -9.03 9.16
CA GLY A 41 -7.31 -9.71 10.09
C GLY A 41 -5.89 -9.15 10.09
N SER A 42 -5.42 -8.61 8.96
CA SER A 42 -4.07 -8.00 8.91
C SER A 42 -3.97 -6.72 9.73
N LEU A 43 -4.95 -5.81 9.66
CA LEU A 43 -4.97 -4.62 10.51
C LEU A 43 -5.25 -4.95 11.97
N TYR A 44 -6.11 -5.95 12.23
CA TYR A 44 -6.35 -6.45 13.59
C TYR A 44 -5.07 -6.99 14.23
N ASP A 45 -4.35 -7.89 13.54
CA ASP A 45 -3.09 -8.45 14.03
C ASP A 45 -2.05 -7.34 14.26
N LEU A 46 -1.95 -6.38 13.34
CA LEU A 46 -1.03 -5.26 13.46
C LEU A 46 -1.36 -4.36 14.66
N ARG A 47 -2.65 -4.03 14.89
CA ARG A 47 -3.09 -3.21 16.03
C ARG A 47 -3.00 -3.93 17.38
N ARG A 48 -3.07 -5.26 17.39
CA ARG A 48 -2.83 -6.04 18.60
C ARG A 48 -1.39 -5.88 19.09
N GLU A 49 -0.44 -5.88 18.16
CA GLU A 49 1.00 -5.83 18.48
C GLU A 49 1.52 -4.38 18.56
N ILE A 50 0.94 -3.47 17.76
CA ILE A 50 1.33 -2.07 17.63
C ILE A 50 0.05 -1.22 17.56
N PRO A 51 -0.51 -0.79 18.71
CA PRO A 51 -1.79 -0.07 18.78
C PRO A 51 -1.88 1.20 17.92
N GLU A 52 -0.75 1.88 17.69
CA GLU A 52 -0.64 3.11 16.90
C GLU A 52 -0.67 2.86 15.38
N SER A 53 -0.83 1.61 14.96
CA SER A 53 -0.89 1.23 13.55
C SER A 53 -2.00 1.95 12.79
N LEU A 54 -1.63 2.49 11.63
CA LEU A 54 -2.52 3.31 10.83
C LEU A 54 -3.45 2.45 9.98
N PRO A 55 -4.69 2.92 9.70
CA PRO A 55 -5.60 2.29 8.77
C PRO A 55 -5.16 2.53 7.32
N VAL A 56 -3.96 2.07 6.97
CA VAL A 56 -3.37 2.18 5.63
C VAL A 56 -2.99 0.81 5.11
N PHE A 57 -3.11 0.62 3.80
CA PHE A 57 -2.96 -0.69 3.17
C PHE A 57 -2.07 -0.67 1.93
N ALA A 58 -1.37 -1.75 1.65
CA ALA A 58 -0.75 -2.00 0.36
C ALA A 58 -1.38 -3.23 -0.30
N TYR A 59 -1.83 -3.12 -1.55
CA TYR A 59 -2.38 -4.28 -2.25
C TYR A 59 -1.25 -5.21 -2.71
N PRO A 60 -1.32 -6.52 -2.42
CA PRO A 60 -0.42 -7.50 -3.05
C PRO A 60 -0.50 -7.39 -4.58
N ASN A 61 0.66 -7.25 -5.22
CA ASN A 61 0.79 -7.00 -6.66
C ASN A 61 0.06 -5.73 -7.20
N GLY A 62 -0.50 -4.90 -6.33
CA GLY A 62 -1.24 -3.68 -6.70
C GLY A 62 -2.65 -3.91 -7.24
N ASN A 63 -3.16 -5.15 -7.21
CA ASN A 63 -4.48 -5.47 -7.76
C ASN A 63 -5.60 -5.22 -6.75
N CYS A 64 -6.71 -4.64 -7.24
CA CYS A 64 -7.93 -4.43 -6.49
C CYS A 64 -9.15 -4.60 -7.42
N SER A 65 -10.32 -4.84 -6.84
CA SER A 65 -11.62 -4.87 -7.52
C SER A 65 -12.63 -4.00 -6.77
N PRO A 66 -13.79 -3.67 -7.35
CA PRO A 66 -14.85 -2.93 -6.66
C PRO A 66 -15.27 -3.57 -5.33
N GLU A 67 -15.37 -4.89 -5.28
CA GLU A 67 -15.74 -5.65 -4.08
C GLU A 67 -14.66 -5.55 -3.00
N ILE A 68 -13.37 -5.57 -3.39
CA ILE A 68 -12.27 -5.34 -2.45
C ILE A 68 -12.32 -3.91 -1.90
N LEU A 69 -12.64 -2.92 -2.74
CA LEU A 69 -12.78 -1.54 -2.28
C LEU A 69 -13.93 -1.37 -1.28
N GLU A 70 -15.02 -2.10 -1.46
CA GLU A 70 -16.13 -2.13 -0.51
C GLU A 70 -15.68 -2.68 0.86
N ILE A 71 -14.99 -3.82 0.88
CA ILE A 71 -14.40 -4.37 2.11
C ILE A 71 -13.46 -3.36 2.77
N MET A 72 -12.61 -2.69 1.99
CA MET A 72 -11.67 -1.68 2.51
C MET A 72 -12.39 -0.50 3.17
N HIS A 73 -13.53 -0.07 2.60
CA HIS A 73 -14.38 0.97 3.17
C HIS A 73 -15.05 0.51 4.47
N GLU A 74 -15.59 -0.72 4.51
CA GLU A 74 -16.24 -1.31 5.68
C GLU A 74 -15.26 -1.46 6.86
N GLU A 75 -14.03 -1.89 6.58
CA GLU A 75 -12.95 -2.05 7.56
C GLU A 75 -12.31 -0.71 8.00
N GLY A 76 -12.75 0.41 7.40
CA GLY A 76 -12.34 1.75 7.79
C GLY A 76 -10.91 2.12 7.37
N TYR A 77 -10.38 1.52 6.30
CA TYR A 77 -9.12 1.96 5.71
C TYR A 77 -9.24 3.37 5.14
N GLN A 78 -8.21 4.19 5.36
CA GLN A 78 -8.17 5.59 4.94
C GLN A 78 -7.30 5.80 3.70
N LEU A 79 -6.22 5.03 3.56
CA LEU A 79 -5.32 5.08 2.42
C LEU A 79 -4.97 3.67 1.95
N ALA A 80 -4.89 3.46 0.65
CA ALA A 80 -4.36 2.22 0.11
C ALA A 80 -3.52 2.44 -1.15
N PHE A 81 -2.45 1.66 -1.28
CA PHE A 81 -1.42 1.84 -2.29
C PHE A 81 -1.40 0.69 -3.29
N THR A 82 -1.47 1.03 -4.58
CA THR A 82 -1.30 0.10 -5.70
C THR A 82 0.17 -0.02 -6.10
N THR A 83 0.46 -0.75 -7.18
CA THR A 83 1.77 -0.74 -7.85
C THR A 83 1.76 0.11 -9.13
N GLU A 84 0.64 0.78 -9.44
CA GLU A 84 0.56 1.69 -10.57
C GLU A 84 1.58 2.81 -10.40
N ASP A 85 2.39 3.02 -11.44
CA ASP A 85 3.42 4.03 -11.38
C ASP A 85 2.84 5.43 -11.56
N GLY A 86 3.22 6.36 -10.69
CA GLY A 86 2.92 7.77 -10.90
C GLY A 86 2.84 8.63 -9.63
N ILE A 87 2.50 9.90 -9.86
CA ILE A 87 2.29 10.90 -8.81
C ILE A 87 0.78 11.12 -8.63
N ASN A 88 0.33 11.06 -7.39
CA ASN A 88 -1.06 11.33 -7.04
C ASN A 88 -1.35 12.83 -7.04
N ASN A 89 -2.49 13.23 -7.62
CA ASN A 89 -3.06 14.55 -7.42
C ASN A 89 -4.09 14.46 -6.28
N LEU A 90 -3.78 15.04 -5.12
CA LEU A 90 -4.61 14.92 -3.92
C LEU A 90 -6.04 15.47 -4.09
N ASN A 91 -6.28 16.34 -5.08
CA ASN A 91 -7.63 16.86 -5.35
C ASN A 91 -8.52 15.90 -6.13
N THR A 92 -7.94 14.88 -6.78
CA THR A 92 -8.66 13.98 -7.70
C THR A 92 -8.36 12.50 -7.48
N ALA A 93 -7.34 12.17 -6.70
CA ALA A 93 -6.96 10.80 -6.44
C ALA A 93 -7.99 10.13 -5.52
N ASN A 94 -8.28 8.86 -5.80
CA ASN A 94 -8.99 8.01 -4.84
C ASN A 94 -7.99 7.61 -3.73
N PRO A 95 -8.26 7.92 -2.45
CA PRO A 95 -7.38 7.57 -1.33
C PRO A 95 -7.08 6.07 -1.22
N LEU A 96 -7.98 5.22 -1.69
CA LEU A 96 -7.81 3.77 -1.69
C LEU A 96 -7.17 3.22 -2.97
N LEU A 97 -6.75 4.07 -3.91
CA LEU A 97 -6.08 3.65 -5.16
C LEU A 97 -4.84 4.52 -5.44
N LEU A 98 -4.07 4.81 -4.40
CA LEU A 98 -2.91 5.67 -4.53
C LEU A 98 -1.79 4.97 -5.31
N ARG A 99 -1.30 5.68 -6.32
CA ARG A 99 -0.12 5.30 -7.11
C ARG A 99 1.15 5.44 -6.29
N ARG A 100 2.21 4.75 -6.72
CA ARG A 100 3.55 4.84 -6.13
C ARG A 100 4.60 5.06 -7.23
N ILE A 101 5.77 5.55 -6.86
CA ILE A 101 6.93 5.55 -7.77
C ILE A 101 7.76 4.32 -7.42
N ASN A 102 7.84 3.34 -8.33
CA ASN A 102 8.55 2.10 -8.04
C ASN A 102 10.08 2.30 -8.08
N ILE A 103 10.78 1.97 -7.00
CA ILE A 103 12.24 2.07 -6.92
C ILE A 103 12.86 0.69 -7.14
N THR A 104 13.64 0.55 -8.20
CA THR A 104 14.29 -0.71 -8.57
C THR A 104 15.80 -0.57 -8.51
N ARG A 105 16.53 -1.68 -8.65
CA ARG A 105 18.00 -1.66 -8.76
C ARG A 105 18.53 -0.81 -9.91
N ARG A 106 17.70 -0.50 -10.92
CA ARG A 106 18.07 0.36 -12.06
C ARG A 106 17.82 1.85 -11.79
N THR A 107 17.17 2.19 -10.67
CA THR A 107 16.85 3.57 -10.33
C THR A 107 18.09 4.27 -9.77
N SER A 108 18.85 4.95 -10.62
CA SER A 108 19.94 5.84 -10.18
C SER A 108 19.40 7.05 -9.41
N LEU A 109 20.22 7.69 -8.58
CA LEU A 109 19.83 8.93 -7.88
C LEU A 109 19.36 10.04 -8.82
N LYS A 110 19.95 10.13 -10.02
CA LYS A 110 19.53 11.09 -11.05
C LYS A 110 18.12 10.76 -11.55
N LEU A 111 17.86 9.48 -11.82
CA LEU A 111 16.53 9.03 -12.25
C LEU A 111 15.49 9.18 -11.13
N PHE A 112 15.84 8.86 -9.89
CA PHE A 112 14.97 9.09 -8.73
C PHE A 112 14.55 10.55 -8.61
N ARG A 113 15.52 11.48 -8.66
CA ARG A 113 15.25 12.93 -8.61
C ARG A 113 14.33 13.37 -9.74
N LEU A 114 14.54 12.83 -10.93
CA LEU A 114 13.72 13.14 -12.10
C LEU A 114 12.27 12.65 -11.93
N ARG A 115 12.08 11.45 -11.39
CA ARG A 115 10.74 10.86 -11.15
C ARG A 115 9.93 11.59 -10.07
N LEU A 116 10.57 12.33 -9.17
CA LEU A 116 9.89 13.22 -8.22
C LEU A 116 9.37 14.51 -8.85
N GLN A 117 9.77 14.85 -10.08
CA GLN A 117 9.28 16.04 -10.77
C GLN A 117 7.95 15.75 -11.46
N ARG A 118 6.91 16.53 -11.11
CA ARG A 118 5.53 16.40 -11.63
C ARG A 118 5.43 16.34 -13.15
N TRP A 119 6.40 16.92 -13.87
CA TRP A 119 6.37 17.09 -15.33
C TRP A 119 6.98 15.87 -16.04
N PHE A 120 7.76 15.06 -15.33
CA PHE A 120 8.36 13.84 -15.87
C PHE A 120 7.44 12.62 -15.75
N SER A 121 6.51 12.63 -14.78
CA SER A 121 5.50 11.56 -14.64
C SER A 121 4.59 11.42 -15.86
N ALA A 122 4.43 12.49 -16.67
CA ALA A 122 3.71 12.43 -17.94
C ALA A 122 4.48 11.69 -19.05
N VAL A 123 5.81 11.52 -18.91
CA VAL A 123 6.69 10.89 -19.90
C VAL A 123 6.97 9.41 -19.56
N ASP A 124 6.85 9.02 -18.28
CA ASP A 124 7.23 7.69 -17.78
C ASP A 124 6.19 6.57 -18.04
N VAL A 125 5.00 6.93 -18.56
CA VAL A 125 3.94 5.97 -18.95
C VAL A 125 4.39 4.99 -20.05
N TYR A 126 5.50 5.27 -20.74
CA TYR A 126 5.98 4.49 -21.89
C TYR A 126 7.03 3.41 -21.59
N ARG A 127 7.42 3.18 -20.33
CA ARG A 127 8.58 2.30 -20.00
C ARG A 127 8.28 0.97 -19.32
N HIS A 128 7.01 0.65 -19.09
CA HIS A 128 6.61 -0.58 -18.37
C HIS A 128 5.53 -1.42 -19.07
N GLN A 129 5.47 -1.38 -20.41
CA GLN A 129 4.89 -2.48 -21.21
C GLN A 129 5.97 -3.52 -21.53
#